data_AF-A0A3M1P7X5-F1
#
_entry.id   AF-A0A3M1P7X5-F1
#
_cell.length_a   1.000
_cell.length_b   1.000
_cell.length_c   1.000
_cell.angle_alpha   90.00
_cell.angle_beta   90.00
_cell.angle_gamma   90.00
#
_symmetry.space_group_name_H-M   'P 1'
#
loop_
_entity.id
_entity.type
_entity.pdbx_description
1 polymer ?
#
loop_
_entity_poly.entity_id
_entity_poly.type
_entity_poly.pdbx_seq_one_letter_code
_entity_poly.pdbx_strand_id
1 'polypeptide(L)'
;MEYEDSVRQSVGQQTSVKSVMDLYQWWLNWGDYDGTGAAILERLGEIGKGNPEAIALLQRAASGNIAKTKYAARQALNTLAAENDTLAQSALDAIQTEP
;
A
#
# COMPACT_ATOMS: atom_id res chain seq x y z
N MET A 1 21.44 -1.00 5.58
CA MET A 1 21.32 -1.73 4.30
C MET A 1 20.88 -3.18 4.48
N GLU A 2 21.61 -4.07 5.16
CA GLU A 2 21.25 -5.50 5.26
C GLU A 2 19.90 -5.78 5.95
N TYR A 3 19.53 -4.95 6.93
CA TYR A 3 18.24 -5.04 7.62
C TYR A 3 17.05 -4.64 6.73
N GLU A 4 17.20 -3.59 5.91
CA GLU A 4 16.12 -3.10 5.04
C GLU A 4 15.81 -4.11 3.92
N ASP A 5 16.83 -4.72 3.34
CA ASP A 5 16.65 -5.76 2.32
C ASP A 5 15.98 -7.02 2.88
N SER A 6 16.32 -7.40 4.12
CA SER A 6 15.69 -8.52 4.82
C SER A 6 14.18 -8.27 5.07
N VAL A 7 13.82 -7.05 5.48
CA VAL A 7 12.42 -6.67 5.70
C VAL A 7 11.67 -6.62 4.37
N ARG A 8 12.26 -6.06 3.31
CA ARG A 8 11.63 -6.05 1.96
C ARG A 8 11.44 -7.45 1.39
N GLN A 9 12.39 -8.36 1.59
CA GLN A 9 12.21 -9.76 1.21
C GLN A 9 11.06 -10.39 1.99
N SER A 10 10.96 -10.13 3.30
CA SER A 10 9.86 -10.61 4.13
C SER A 10 8.49 -10.11 3.64
N VAL A 11 8.40 -8.86 3.18
CA VAL A 11 7.18 -8.28 2.58
C VAL A 11 6.77 -9.06 1.34
N GLY A 12 7.69 -9.34 0.42
CA GLY A 12 7.40 -10.10 -0.80
C GLY A 12 6.93 -11.54 -0.56
N GLN A 13 7.30 -12.13 0.58
CA GLN A 13 6.84 -13.48 0.97
C GLN A 13 5.45 -13.49 1.62
N GLN A 14 4.91 -12.34 2.03
CA GLN A 14 3.56 -12.29 2.58
C GLN A 14 2.52 -12.54 1.50
N THR A 15 1.62 -13.48 1.73
CA THR A 15 0.52 -13.83 0.82
C THR A 15 -0.85 -13.40 1.36
N SER A 16 -0.92 -13.03 2.63
CA SER A 16 -2.17 -12.60 3.26
C SER A 16 -2.24 -11.07 3.33
N VAL A 17 -3.39 -10.51 2.94
CA VAL A 17 -3.67 -9.08 3.05
C VAL A 17 -3.45 -8.60 4.48
N LYS A 18 -3.99 -9.34 5.46
CA LYS A 18 -3.87 -8.99 6.88
C LYS A 18 -2.41 -8.89 7.31
N SER A 19 -1.57 -9.85 6.94
CA SER A 19 -0.14 -9.83 7.30
C SER A 19 0.57 -8.62 6.71
N VAL A 20 0.29 -8.26 5.45
CA VAL A 20 0.87 -7.09 4.80
C VAL A 20 0.41 -5.79 5.47
N MET A 21 -0.87 -5.70 5.85
CA MET A 21 -1.41 -4.56 6.58
C MET A 21 -0.79 -4.43 7.99
N ASP A 22 -0.64 -5.55 8.69
CA ASP A 22 0.00 -5.57 10.01
C ASP A 22 1.48 -5.13 9.91
N LEU A 23 2.19 -5.52 8.83
CA LEU A 23 3.53 -5.02 8.55
C LEU A 23 3.54 -3.51 8.25
N TYR A 24 2.56 -2.99 7.52
CA TYR A 24 2.46 -1.55 7.28
C TYR A 24 2.24 -0.78 8.58
N GLN A 25 1.34 -1.28 9.43
CA GLN A 25 1.05 -0.67 10.72
C GLN A 25 2.25 -0.74 11.67
N TRP A 26 2.99 -1.85 11.63
CA TRP A 26 4.26 -1.96 12.33
C TRP A 26 5.27 -0.94 11.78
N TRP A 27 5.47 -0.86 10.46
CA TRP A 27 6.39 0.10 9.84
C TRP A 27 6.06 1.56 10.20
N LEU A 28 4.78 1.94 10.25
CA LEU A 28 4.37 3.29 10.67
C LEU A 28 4.84 3.68 12.08
N ASN A 29 5.04 2.71 12.98
CA ASN A 29 5.54 2.99 14.33
C ASN A 29 7.04 3.34 14.36
N TRP A 30 7.79 2.93 13.34
CA TRP A 30 9.24 3.12 13.23
C TRP A 30 9.56 4.22 12.23
N GLY A 31 8.70 4.39 11.21
CA GLY A 31 8.47 5.63 10.48
C GLY A 31 9.70 6.25 9.84
N ASP A 32 10.65 5.45 9.37
CA ASP A 32 11.77 5.99 8.61
C ASP A 32 11.34 6.27 7.16
N TYR A 33 11.88 7.31 6.53
CA TYR A 33 11.60 7.66 5.11
C TYR A 33 12.28 6.67 4.12
N ASP A 34 12.44 5.42 4.57
CA ASP A 34 13.00 4.33 3.80
C ASP A 34 12.05 3.90 2.67
N GLY A 35 12.46 2.89 1.91
CA GLY A 35 11.61 2.31 0.85
C GLY A 35 10.71 1.17 1.33
N THR A 36 10.72 0.83 2.61
CA THR A 36 10.00 -0.33 3.15
C THR A 36 8.49 -0.09 3.13
N GLY A 37 8.04 1.09 3.55
CA GLY A 37 6.62 1.46 3.47
C GLY A 37 6.06 1.43 2.05
N ALA A 38 6.87 1.79 1.05
CA ALA A 38 6.47 1.69 -0.36
C ALA A 38 6.33 0.23 -0.81
N ALA A 39 7.32 -0.63 -0.50
CA ALA A 39 7.27 -2.05 -0.84
C ALA A 39 6.06 -2.78 -0.22
N ILE A 40 5.70 -2.41 1.02
CA ILE A 40 4.51 -2.96 1.68
C ILE A 40 3.23 -2.59 0.92
N LEU A 41 3.10 -1.34 0.48
CA LEU A 41 1.92 -0.87 -0.26
C LEU A 41 1.86 -1.44 -1.67
N GLU A 42 3.00 -1.59 -2.35
CA GLU A 42 3.10 -2.27 -3.64
C GLU A 42 2.61 -3.72 -3.51
N ARG A 43 3.10 -4.45 -2.51
CA ARG A 43 2.65 -5.82 -2.24
C ARG A 43 1.15 -5.88 -1.94
N LEU A 44 0.63 -4.93 -1.17
CA LEU A 44 -0.80 -4.83 -0.90
C LEU A 44 -1.61 -4.60 -2.18
N GLY A 45 -1.06 -3.88 -3.17
CA GLY A 45 -1.63 -3.72 -4.51
C GLY A 45 -1.66 -4.99 -5.35
N GLU A 46 -0.77 -5.96 -5.07
CA GLU A 46 -0.76 -7.25 -5.78
C GLU A 46 -1.77 -8.24 -5.21
N ILE A 47 -1.99 -8.22 -3.88
CA ILE A 47 -2.80 -9.23 -3.18
C ILE A 47 -4.13 -8.69 -2.63
N GLY A 48 -4.34 -7.37 -2.67
CA GLY A 48 -5.46 -6.67 -2.02
C GLY A 48 -6.75 -6.60 -2.84
N LYS A 49 -6.82 -7.24 -4.01
CA LYS A 49 -7.99 -7.18 -4.89
C LYS A 49 -9.26 -7.69 -4.21
N GLY A 50 -10.33 -6.90 -4.32
CA GLY A 50 -11.63 -7.19 -3.74
C GLY A 50 -11.65 -7.14 -2.21
N ASN A 51 -10.57 -6.66 -1.57
CA ASN A 51 -10.50 -6.51 -0.13
C ASN A 51 -10.73 -5.03 0.27
N PRO A 52 -11.89 -4.71 0.89
CA PRO A 52 -12.21 -3.33 1.26
C PRO A 52 -11.22 -2.72 2.25
N GLU A 53 -10.67 -3.50 3.17
CA GLU A 53 -9.72 -3.01 4.17
C GLU A 53 -8.37 -2.65 3.54
N ALA A 54 -7.90 -3.46 2.57
CA ALA A 54 -6.71 -3.16 1.79
C ALA A 54 -6.88 -1.86 1.01
N ILE A 55 -8.00 -1.70 0.31
CA ILE A 55 -8.32 -0.50 -0.47
C ILE A 55 -8.39 0.74 0.43
N ALA A 56 -9.05 0.64 1.58
CA ALA A 56 -9.15 1.75 2.53
C ALA A 56 -7.76 2.18 3.07
N LEU A 57 -6.87 1.22 3.34
CA LEU A 57 -5.51 1.50 3.75
C LEU A 57 -4.73 2.20 2.63
N LEU A 58 -4.78 1.67 1.41
CA LEU A 58 -4.15 2.28 0.24
C LEU A 58 -4.67 3.71 0.02
N GLN A 59 -5.98 3.93 0.12
CA GLN A 59 -6.56 5.26 0.00
C GLN A 59 -6.00 6.22 1.05
N ARG A 60 -5.96 5.81 2.32
CA ARG A 60 -5.38 6.61 3.40
C ARG A 60 -3.89 6.92 3.16
N ALA A 61 -3.12 5.93 2.69
CA ALA A 61 -1.70 6.12 2.39
C ALA A 61 -1.48 7.07 1.20
N ALA A 62 -2.35 7.03 0.19
CA ALA A 62 -2.32 7.91 -0.97
C ALA A 62 -2.56 9.40 -0.62
N SER A 63 -3.40 9.66 0.38
CA SER A 63 -3.64 11.01 0.94
C SER A 63 -2.74 11.35 2.14
N GLY A 64 -1.77 10.49 2.46
CA GLY A 64 -0.81 10.71 3.55
C GLY A 64 0.24 11.78 3.27
N ASN A 65 1.23 11.90 4.17
CA ASN A 65 2.29 12.91 4.10
C ASN A 65 3.65 12.37 3.62
N ILE A 66 3.82 11.05 3.51
CA ILE A 66 5.11 10.45 3.12
C ILE A 66 5.12 10.21 1.60
N ALA A 67 5.84 11.05 0.86
CA ALA A 67 5.83 11.09 -0.60
C ALA A 67 5.97 9.72 -1.29
N LYS A 68 6.92 8.88 -0.85
CA LYS A 68 7.12 7.53 -1.38
C LYS A 68 5.88 6.64 -1.18
N THR A 69 5.29 6.65 0.01
CA THR A 69 4.08 5.86 0.30
C THR A 69 2.86 6.38 -0.45
N LYS A 70 2.73 7.70 -0.63
CA LYS A 70 1.64 8.29 -1.44
C LYS A 70 1.70 7.77 -2.86
N TYR A 71 2.89 7.83 -3.46
CA TYR A 71 3.11 7.35 -4.81
C TYR A 71 2.84 5.85 -4.92
N ALA A 72 3.45 5.04 -4.04
CA ALA A 72 3.25 3.59 -4.03
C ALA A 72 1.78 3.19 -3.84
N ALA A 73 1.06 3.86 -2.93
CA ALA A 73 -0.36 3.61 -2.71
C ALA A 73 -1.22 3.94 -3.94
N ARG A 74 -0.95 5.07 -4.61
CA ARG A 74 -1.66 5.41 -5.86
C ARG A 74 -1.35 4.41 -6.97
N GLN A 75 -0.11 3.95 -7.08
CA GLN A 75 0.26 2.90 -8.05
C GLN A 75 -0.46 1.59 -7.75
N ALA A 76 -0.47 1.15 -6.49
CA ALA A 76 -1.20 -0.04 -6.06
C ALA A 76 -2.70 0.04 -6.37
N LEU A 77 -3.34 1.17 -6.09
CA LEU A 77 -4.74 1.39 -6.46
C LEU A 77 -4.96 1.37 -7.99
N ASN A 78 -4.07 1.98 -8.78
CA ASN A 78 -4.14 1.92 -10.24
C ASN A 78 -4.00 0.49 -10.76
N THR A 79 -3.08 -0.31 -10.21
CA THR A 79 -2.93 -1.72 -10.56
C THR A 79 -4.22 -2.49 -10.30
N LEU A 80 -4.79 -2.36 -9.09
CA LEU A 80 -6.04 -3.02 -8.73
C LEU A 80 -7.21 -2.57 -9.63
N ALA A 81 -7.31 -1.27 -9.91
CA ALA A 81 -8.33 -0.72 -10.80
C ALA A 81 -8.19 -1.24 -12.24
N ALA A 82 -6.96 -1.39 -12.74
CA ALA A 82 -6.67 -1.99 -14.05
C ALA A 82 -7.06 -3.47 -14.12
N GLU A 83 -7.08 -4.16 -12.98
CA GLU A 83 -7.61 -5.52 -12.86
C GLU A 83 -9.14 -5.61 -12.68
N ASN A 84 -9.87 -4.51 -12.90
CA ASN A 84 -11.31 -4.37 -12.71
C ASN A 84 -11.78 -4.38 -11.24
N ASP A 85 -10.93 -3.99 -10.30
CA ASP A 85 -11.37 -3.75 -8.92
C ASP A 85 -12.14 -2.41 -8.82
N THR A 86 -13.46 -2.52 -8.68
CA THR A 86 -14.36 -1.36 -8.58
C THR A 86 -14.16 -0.55 -7.29
N LEU A 87 -13.69 -1.19 -6.21
CA LEU A 87 -13.37 -0.50 -4.96
C LEU A 87 -12.13 0.38 -5.16
N ALA A 88 -11.12 -0.14 -5.87
CA ALA A 88 -9.92 0.61 -6.19
C ALA A 88 -10.21 1.81 -7.12
N GLN A 89 -11.07 1.62 -8.13
CA GLN A 89 -11.55 2.70 -9.00
C GLN A 89 -12.23 3.80 -8.17
N SER A 90 -13.16 3.42 -7.30
CA SER A 90 -13.87 4.36 -6.42
C SER A 90 -12.91 5.11 -5.48
N ALA A 91 -11.90 4.43 -4.95
CA ALA A 91 -10.89 5.05 -4.09
C ALA A 91 -10.03 6.06 -4.86
N LEU A 92 -9.64 5.77 -6.11
CA LEU A 92 -8.89 6.71 -6.96
C LEU A 92 -9.70 7.97 -7.26
N ASP A 93 -10.98 7.80 -7.63
CA ASP A 93 -11.88 8.92 -7.90
C ASP A 93 -12.03 9.83 -6.67
N ALA A 94 -12.13 9.23 -5.48
CA ALA A 94 -12.22 9.97 -4.22
C ALA A 94 -10.94 10.79 -3.94
N ILE A 95 -9.75 10.26 -4.23
CA ILE A 95 -8.47 10.97 -4.00
C ILE A 95 -8.24 12.09 -5.03
N GLN A 96 -8.75 11.94 -6.26
CA GLN A 96 -8.63 12.95 -7.31
C GLN A 96 -9.57 14.15 -7.11
N THR A 97 -10.64 13.97 -6.33
CA THR A 97 -11.65 14.99 -6.04
C THR A 97 -11.38 15.76 -4.74
N GLU A 98 -10.33 15.41 -3.98
CA GLU A 98 -9.88 16.20 -2.83
C GLU A 98 -9.27 17.55 -3.32
N PRO A 99 -9.75 18.71 -2.82
CA PRO A 99 -9.36 20.05 -3.30
C PRO A 99 -7.91 20.46 -2.99
#